data_AF-A0A965WRT6-F1
#
_entry.id   AF-A0A965WRT6-F1
#
_cell.length_a   1.000
_cell.length_b   1.000
_cell.length_c   1.000
_cell.angle_alpha   90.00
_cell.angle_beta   90.00
_cell.angle_gamma   90.00
#
_symmetry.space_group_name_H-M   'P 1'
#
loop_
_entity.id
_entity.type
_entity.pdbx_description
1 polymer ?
#
loop_
_entity_poly.entity_id
_entity_poly.type
_entity_poly.pdbx_seq_one_letter_code
_entity_poly.pdbx_strand_id
1 'polypeptide(L)'
;MAEAIAKKRYEAVFDLISDKNFPAPEVLGNTASSEEEKQLMQALAQLENEYIASVKADALKEIEANGSGYIMPDESEIEESAEKAVNADYNNRIASSKNKFDSAVDKIEQQILSADNKNASTQYNFEQSYYAKEKALAEGIAKHGLATSSIAELTKSELQNDKAHRNEFLIAEANQQKAKLEQEITSLNSEYELALEGFEIAKAAAIKKKTAELKLEAQKQAKAAEAINAQIEQEKQAYLDAFANTLAEKEQNDANIGSYEGVKKENYEKRYLLAKEYYGTLDKDTARKMLAENSVIKEKLGIYYEKLLNDLKS
;
A
#
# COMPACT_ATOMS: atom_id res chain seq x y z
N MET A 1 6.35 27.12 3.57
CA MET A 1 7.12 27.40 2.34
C MET A 1 6.23 27.48 1.09
N ALA A 2 5.16 26.67 0.98
CA ALA A 2 4.20 26.76 -0.13
C ALA A 2 3.36 28.07 -0.14
N GLU A 3 3.00 28.62 1.01
CA GLU A 3 2.26 29.90 1.09
C GLU A 3 3.07 31.14 0.67
N ALA A 4 4.40 31.08 0.75
CA ALA A 4 5.27 32.21 0.37
C ALA A 4 5.48 32.32 -1.15
N ILE A 5 5.23 31.24 -1.90
CA ILE A 5 5.34 31.20 -3.36
C ILE A 5 4.01 31.63 -4.01
N ALA A 6 2.88 31.33 -3.38
CA ALA A 6 1.55 31.76 -3.84
C ALA A 6 1.37 33.29 -3.73
N LYS A 7 1.86 33.93 -2.65
CA LYS A 7 1.72 35.37 -2.44
C LYS A 7 2.55 36.22 -3.42
N LYS A 8 3.72 35.73 -3.86
CA LYS A 8 4.57 36.40 -4.86
C LYS A 8 4.06 36.29 -6.30
N ARG A 9 3.12 35.39 -6.60
CA ARG A 9 2.50 35.27 -7.93
C ARG A 9 1.19 36.05 -8.06
N TYR A 10 0.55 36.40 -6.94
CA TYR A 10 -0.67 37.21 -6.93
C TYR A 10 -0.39 38.73 -7.12
N GLU A 11 0.78 39.22 -6.72
CA GLU A 11 1.19 40.62 -6.92
C GLU A 11 1.62 40.93 -8.36
N ALA A 12 1.96 39.93 -9.18
CA ALA A 12 2.35 40.13 -10.58
C ALA A 12 1.15 40.29 -11.54
N VAL A 13 -0.06 39.96 -11.10
CA VAL A 13 -1.27 40.03 -11.93
C VAL A 13 -2.06 41.33 -11.69
N PHE A 14 -1.81 42.04 -10.58
CA PHE A 14 -2.60 43.22 -10.20
C PHE A 14 -2.01 44.58 -10.65
N ASP A 15 -0.74 44.62 -11.08
CA ASP A 15 -0.06 45.87 -11.47
C ASP A 15 -0.14 46.23 -12.96
N LEU A 16 -0.99 45.54 -13.74
CA LEU A 16 -1.24 45.88 -15.16
C LEU A 16 -2.64 46.43 -15.44
N ILE A 17 -3.46 46.62 -14.41
CA ILE A 17 -4.76 47.29 -14.52
C ILE A 17 -4.63 48.73 -14.00
N SER A 18 -3.98 49.58 -14.78
CA SER A 18 -4.18 51.02 -14.65
C SER A 18 -4.10 51.69 -16.02
N ASP A 19 -5.24 52.25 -16.41
CA ASP A 19 -5.42 53.27 -17.45
C ASP A 19 -5.03 52.91 -18.89
N LYS A 20 -6.05 52.67 -19.74
CA LYS A 20 -6.51 53.68 -20.72
C LYS A 20 -7.69 53.21 -21.58
N ASN A 21 -8.66 54.11 -21.71
CA ASN A 21 -9.78 54.10 -22.66
C ASN A 21 -9.33 54.04 -24.14
N PHE A 22 -10.30 53.65 -25.00
CA PHE A 22 -10.48 53.87 -26.47
C PHE A 22 -10.05 52.77 -27.46
N PRO A 23 -10.65 52.73 -28.67
CA PRO A 23 -12.07 52.74 -29.06
C PRO A 23 -12.48 51.46 -29.84
N ALA A 24 -13.76 51.30 -30.14
CA ALA A 24 -14.27 50.28 -31.08
C ALA A 24 -13.66 50.47 -32.50
N PRO A 25 -13.29 49.40 -33.23
CA PRO A 25 -12.82 49.55 -34.60
C PRO A 25 -13.97 49.82 -35.56
N GLU A 26 -13.81 50.89 -36.33
CA GLU A 26 -14.64 51.27 -37.47
C GLU A 26 -14.69 50.19 -38.55
N VAL A 27 -15.89 50.05 -39.13
CA VAL A 27 -16.16 49.31 -40.35
C VAL A 27 -15.63 50.11 -41.54
N LEU A 28 -14.58 49.63 -42.20
CA LEU A 28 -14.16 50.05 -43.55
C LEU A 28 -13.64 48.81 -44.30
N GLY A 29 -14.39 48.31 -45.27
CA GLY A 29 -14.05 48.55 -46.68
C GLY A 29 -14.40 47.32 -47.51
N ASN A 30 -15.32 47.50 -48.45
CA ASN A 30 -15.87 46.46 -49.32
C ASN A 30 -15.01 46.35 -50.60
N THR A 31 -14.31 45.23 -50.80
CA THR A 31 -13.78 44.81 -52.11
C THR A 31 -14.33 43.43 -52.42
N ALA A 32 -14.87 43.24 -53.62
CA ALA A 32 -15.44 41.98 -54.05
C ALA A 32 -14.32 40.93 -54.23
N SER A 33 -14.08 40.16 -53.17
CA SER A 33 -13.19 39.00 -53.15
C SER A 33 -13.71 37.90 -54.08
N SER A 34 -12.84 37.31 -54.92
CA SER A 34 -13.23 36.19 -55.79
C SER A 34 -13.66 35.00 -54.93
N GLU A 35 -14.52 34.12 -55.47
CA GLU A 35 -15.01 32.95 -54.70
C GLU A 35 -13.85 32.04 -54.23
N GLU A 36 -12.76 32.01 -54.99
CA GLU A 36 -11.54 31.26 -54.66
C GLU A 36 -10.74 31.91 -53.52
N GLU A 37 -10.70 33.24 -53.42
CA GLU A 37 -10.08 33.94 -52.27
C GLU A 37 -10.88 33.69 -50.98
N LYS A 38 -12.21 33.65 -51.07
CA LYS A 38 -13.05 33.28 -49.91
C LYS A 38 -12.78 31.85 -49.45
N GLN A 39 -12.58 30.92 -50.38
CA GLN A 39 -12.21 29.54 -50.07
C GLN A 39 -10.83 29.46 -49.41
N LEU A 40 -9.84 30.22 -49.89
CA LEU A 40 -8.54 30.34 -49.22
C LEU A 40 -8.72 30.85 -47.78
N MET A 41 -9.48 31.93 -47.58
CA MET A 41 -9.71 32.50 -46.25
C MET A 41 -10.41 31.53 -45.30
N GLN A 42 -11.39 30.76 -45.79
CA GLN A 42 -12.03 29.71 -45.00
C GLN A 42 -11.07 28.60 -44.60
N ALA A 43 -10.24 28.14 -45.54
CA ALA A 43 -9.28 27.07 -45.28
C ALA A 43 -8.12 27.52 -44.36
N LEU A 44 -7.69 28.78 -44.45
CA LEU A 44 -6.76 29.39 -43.49
C LEU A 44 -7.38 29.49 -42.09
N ALA A 45 -8.64 29.89 -41.99
CA ALA A 45 -9.37 29.93 -40.72
C ALA A 45 -9.56 28.51 -40.12
N GLN A 46 -9.76 27.49 -40.96
CA GLN A 46 -9.83 26.10 -40.49
C GLN A 46 -8.50 25.65 -39.89
N LEU A 47 -7.38 25.88 -40.59
CA LEU A 47 -6.05 25.54 -40.07
C LEU A 47 -5.76 26.26 -38.75
N GLU A 48 -6.20 27.51 -38.61
CA GLU A 48 -6.08 28.24 -37.35
C GLU A 48 -6.89 27.62 -36.22
N ASN A 49 -8.15 27.25 -36.48
CA ASN A 49 -8.98 26.56 -35.49
C ASN A 49 -8.38 25.21 -35.07
N GLU A 50 -7.79 24.46 -35.99
CA GLU A 50 -7.09 23.20 -35.70
C GLU A 50 -5.89 23.41 -34.77
N TYR A 51 -5.10 24.46 -35.01
CA TYR A 51 -3.97 24.81 -34.15
C TYR A 51 -4.43 25.21 -32.74
N ILE A 52 -5.43 26.08 -32.65
CA ILE A 52 -6.01 26.51 -31.38
C ILE A 52 -6.54 25.30 -30.60
N ALA A 53 -7.23 24.38 -31.27
CA ALA A 53 -7.72 23.14 -30.66
C ALA A 53 -6.58 22.24 -30.16
N SER A 54 -5.49 22.11 -30.91
CA SER A 54 -4.32 21.32 -30.51
C SER A 54 -3.63 21.89 -29.27
N VAL A 55 -3.34 23.20 -29.26
CA VAL A 55 -2.68 23.87 -28.12
C VAL A 55 -3.54 23.77 -26.86
N LYS A 56 -4.87 23.90 -27.02
CA LYS A 56 -5.82 23.70 -25.92
C LYS A 56 -5.77 22.28 -25.38
N ALA A 57 -5.75 21.27 -26.25
CA ALA A 57 -5.74 19.86 -25.86
C ALA A 57 -4.45 19.46 -25.13
N ASP A 58 -3.29 19.90 -25.62
CA ASP A 58 -1.99 19.56 -25.02
C ASP A 58 -1.86 20.15 -23.60
N ALA A 59 -2.26 21.41 -23.40
CA ALA A 59 -2.24 22.05 -22.09
C ALA A 59 -3.20 21.39 -21.09
N LEU A 60 -4.41 21.00 -21.53
CA LEU A 60 -5.35 20.28 -20.67
C LEU A 60 -4.80 18.91 -20.25
N LYS A 61 -4.09 18.22 -21.15
CA LYS A 61 -3.45 16.94 -20.86
C LYS A 61 -2.36 17.06 -19.79
N GLU A 62 -1.57 18.14 -19.81
CA GLU A 62 -0.57 18.42 -18.77
C GLU A 62 -1.22 18.69 -17.40
N ILE A 63 -2.35 19.40 -17.37
CA ILE A 63 -3.13 19.64 -16.15
C ILE A 63 -3.69 18.31 -15.61
N GLU A 64 -4.23 17.45 -16.49
CA GLU A 64 -4.78 16.13 -16.14
C GLU A 64 -3.74 15.13 -15.61
N ALA A 65 -2.51 15.20 -16.13
CA ALA A 65 -1.42 14.29 -15.73
C ALA A 65 -1.04 14.41 -14.25
N ASN A 66 -1.43 15.49 -13.57
CA ASN A 66 -1.18 15.70 -12.14
C ASN A 66 -2.21 15.02 -11.22
N GLY A 67 -3.19 14.29 -11.79
CA GLY A 67 -4.21 13.57 -11.04
C GLY A 67 -3.65 12.55 -10.04
N SER A 68 -4.37 12.35 -8.93
CA SER A 68 -3.88 11.52 -7.81
C SER A 68 -3.73 10.03 -8.16
N GLY A 69 -4.36 9.52 -9.23
CA GLY A 69 -4.29 8.11 -9.66
C GLY A 69 -4.69 7.07 -8.60
N TYR A 70 -5.16 7.51 -7.44
CA TYR A 70 -5.41 6.67 -6.27
C TYR A 70 -6.68 5.84 -6.49
N ILE A 71 -6.54 4.54 -6.27
CA ILE A 71 -7.64 3.58 -6.25
C ILE A 71 -7.77 3.09 -4.83
N MET A 72 -8.94 3.28 -4.24
CA MET A 72 -9.22 2.80 -2.89
C MET A 72 -9.18 1.26 -2.90
N PRO A 73 -8.39 0.64 -2.01
CA PRO A 73 -8.38 -0.82 -1.91
C PRO A 73 -9.75 -1.31 -1.46
N ASP A 74 -10.14 -2.48 -1.94
CA ASP A 74 -11.42 -3.08 -1.57
C ASP A 74 -11.38 -3.68 -0.16
N GLU A 75 -12.55 -4.10 0.33
CA GLU A 75 -12.68 -4.64 1.68
C GLU A 75 -11.86 -5.92 1.89
N SER A 76 -11.75 -6.77 0.87
CA SER A 76 -10.98 -8.02 0.91
C SER A 76 -9.47 -7.74 0.96
N GLU A 77 -8.98 -6.78 0.17
CA GLU A 77 -7.57 -6.38 0.16
C GLU A 77 -7.15 -5.76 1.50
N ILE A 78 -8.04 -4.99 2.13
CA ILE A 78 -7.81 -4.42 3.46
C ILE A 78 -7.75 -5.53 4.53
N GLU A 79 -8.66 -6.50 4.47
CA GLU A 79 -8.69 -7.63 5.41
C GLU A 79 -7.44 -8.51 5.25
N GLU A 80 -7.05 -8.85 4.02
CA GLU A 80 -5.84 -9.64 3.76
C GLU A 80 -4.57 -8.93 4.27
N SER A 81 -4.50 -7.61 4.09
CA SER A 81 -3.39 -6.79 4.59
C SER A 81 -3.35 -6.75 6.13
N ALA A 82 -4.52 -6.67 6.77
CA ALA A 82 -4.63 -6.74 8.22
C ALA A 82 -4.18 -8.11 8.76
N GLU A 83 -4.61 -9.21 8.13
CA GLU A 83 -4.21 -10.56 8.51
C GLU A 83 -2.70 -10.78 8.40
N LYS A 84 -2.10 -10.40 7.27
CA LYS A 84 -0.65 -10.51 7.05
C LYS A 84 0.14 -9.76 8.12
N ALA A 85 -0.31 -8.56 8.50
CA ALA A 85 0.35 -7.75 9.52
C ALA A 85 0.31 -8.39 10.92
N VAL A 86 -0.74 -9.14 11.24
CA VAL A 86 -0.94 -9.76 12.57
C VAL A 86 -0.33 -11.16 12.64
N ASN A 87 -0.28 -11.91 11.53
CA ASN A 87 0.09 -13.32 11.51
C ASN A 87 1.50 -13.61 12.05
N ALA A 88 2.47 -12.73 11.82
CA ALA A 88 3.84 -12.94 12.29
C ALA A 88 3.94 -12.93 13.83
N ASP A 89 3.34 -11.95 14.51
CA ASP A 89 3.32 -11.88 15.98
C ASP A 89 2.55 -13.06 16.57
N TYR A 90 1.40 -13.40 15.98
CA TYR A 90 0.58 -14.54 16.40
C TYR A 90 1.38 -15.85 16.35
N ASN A 91 2.01 -16.16 15.21
CA ASN A 91 2.76 -17.39 15.03
C ASN A 91 3.94 -17.48 16.02
N ASN A 92 4.63 -16.37 16.27
CA ASN A 92 5.73 -16.31 17.25
C ASN A 92 5.24 -16.58 18.67
N ARG A 93 4.08 -16.05 19.06
CA ARG A 93 3.48 -16.27 20.39
C ARG A 93 3.06 -17.73 20.59
N ILE A 94 2.42 -18.33 19.58
CA ILE A 94 2.05 -19.76 19.60
C ILE A 94 3.29 -20.64 19.75
N ALA A 95 4.32 -20.41 18.92
CA ALA A 95 5.56 -21.19 18.98
C ALA A 95 6.27 -21.05 20.34
N SER A 96 6.34 -19.83 20.89
CA SER A 96 6.92 -19.60 22.22
C SER A 96 6.12 -20.30 23.33
N SER A 97 4.78 -20.27 23.25
CA SER A 97 3.92 -20.96 24.21
C SER A 97 4.13 -22.46 24.17
N LYS A 98 4.14 -23.04 22.96
CA LYS A 98 4.39 -24.47 22.75
C LYS A 98 5.73 -24.91 23.33
N ASN A 99 6.81 -24.18 23.03
CA ASN A 99 8.14 -24.53 23.54
C ASN A 99 8.20 -24.53 25.08
N LYS A 100 7.51 -23.58 25.73
CA LYS A 100 7.42 -23.52 27.20
C LYS A 100 6.64 -24.69 27.77
N PHE A 101 5.49 -25.01 27.16
CA PHE A 101 4.67 -26.15 27.54
C PHE A 101 5.45 -27.47 27.39
N ASP A 102 6.02 -27.73 26.21
CA ASP A 102 6.81 -28.94 25.93
C ASP A 102 7.97 -29.07 26.94
N SER A 103 8.71 -27.99 27.20
CA SER A 103 9.81 -28.00 28.18
C SER A 103 9.34 -28.29 29.61
N ALA A 104 8.13 -27.85 29.99
CA ALA A 104 7.57 -28.10 31.30
C ALA A 104 7.11 -29.56 31.46
N VAL A 105 6.45 -30.11 30.43
CA VAL A 105 6.06 -31.52 30.39
C VAL A 105 7.28 -32.43 30.44
N ASP A 106 8.29 -32.18 29.60
CA ASP A 106 9.54 -32.95 29.59
C ASP A 106 10.17 -33.02 30.98
N LYS A 107 10.19 -31.89 31.70
CA LYS A 107 10.74 -31.84 33.06
C LYS A 107 9.95 -32.72 34.04
N ILE A 108 8.63 -32.76 33.95
CA ILE A 108 7.79 -33.61 34.80
C ILE A 108 7.97 -35.08 34.42
N GLU A 109 8.07 -35.40 33.13
CA GLU A 109 8.36 -36.77 32.68
C GLU A 109 9.71 -37.27 33.22
N GLN A 110 10.74 -36.42 33.22
CA GLN A 110 12.03 -36.73 33.85
C GLN A 110 11.90 -36.95 35.37
N GLN A 111 11.00 -36.22 36.05
CA GLN A 111 10.71 -36.44 37.46
C GLN A 111 9.98 -37.78 37.70
N ILE A 112 9.06 -38.16 36.83
CA ILE A 112 8.39 -39.48 36.87
C ILE A 112 9.43 -40.59 36.73
N LEU A 113 10.29 -40.52 35.71
CA LEU A 113 11.37 -41.50 35.50
C LEU A 113 12.32 -41.59 36.70
N SER A 114 12.67 -40.43 37.29
CA SER A 114 13.52 -40.37 38.47
C SER A 114 12.84 -40.97 39.71
N ALA A 115 11.53 -40.72 39.88
CA ALA A 115 10.73 -41.28 40.96
C ALA A 115 10.61 -42.81 40.81
N ASP A 116 10.32 -43.31 39.61
CA ASP A 116 10.24 -44.74 39.31
C ASP A 116 11.56 -45.46 39.64
N ASN A 117 12.69 -44.90 39.23
CA ASN A 117 14.02 -45.44 39.54
C ASN A 117 14.31 -45.46 41.06
N LYS A 118 13.93 -44.39 41.76
CA LYS A 118 14.09 -44.30 43.23
C LYS A 118 13.20 -45.31 43.94
N ASN A 119 11.97 -45.49 43.49
CA ASN A 119 11.01 -46.44 44.06
C ASN A 119 11.48 -47.88 43.82
N ALA A 120 11.93 -48.21 42.61
CA ALA A 120 12.52 -49.52 42.31
C ALA A 120 13.75 -49.82 43.19
N SER A 121 14.62 -48.83 43.39
CA SER A 121 15.80 -48.97 44.27
C SER A 121 15.41 -49.17 45.73
N THR A 122 14.40 -48.43 46.20
CA THR A 122 13.87 -48.54 47.57
C THR A 122 13.25 -49.91 47.80
N GLN A 123 12.46 -50.39 46.84
CA GLN A 123 11.84 -51.72 46.86
C GLN A 123 12.90 -52.82 46.87
N TYR A 124 13.93 -52.71 46.03
CA TYR A 124 15.05 -53.66 46.01
C TYR A 124 15.77 -53.72 47.36
N ASN A 125 16.13 -52.56 47.93
CA ASN A 125 16.81 -52.49 49.23
C ASN A 125 15.94 -53.05 50.36
N PHE A 126 14.62 -52.81 50.32
CA PHE A 126 13.69 -53.38 51.27
C PHE A 126 13.65 -54.91 51.19
N GLU A 127 13.54 -55.48 49.99
CA GLU A 127 13.55 -56.93 49.79
C GLU A 127 14.88 -57.56 50.26
N GLN A 128 16.03 -56.94 49.97
CA GLN A 128 17.33 -57.40 50.48
C GLN A 128 17.38 -57.42 52.02
N SER A 129 16.90 -56.35 52.67
CA SER A 129 16.84 -56.28 54.13
C SER A 129 15.90 -57.33 54.72
N TYR A 130 14.76 -57.57 54.07
CA TYR A 130 13.81 -58.61 54.47
C TYR A 130 14.44 -60.00 54.38
N TYR A 131 15.08 -60.35 53.26
CA TYR A 131 15.76 -61.64 53.11
C TYR A 131 16.83 -61.87 54.18
N ALA A 132 17.59 -60.83 54.54
CA ALA A 132 18.56 -60.92 55.62
C ALA A 132 17.91 -61.21 56.98
N LYS A 133 16.78 -60.54 57.29
CA LYS A 133 16.00 -60.79 58.52
C LYS A 133 15.41 -62.20 58.54
N GLU A 134 14.85 -62.65 57.42
CA GLU A 134 14.27 -63.98 57.28
C GLU A 134 15.32 -65.07 57.50
N LYS A 135 16.51 -64.92 56.90
CA LYS A 135 17.64 -65.83 57.12
C LYS A 135 18.10 -65.84 58.58
N ALA A 136 18.27 -64.67 59.19
CA ALA A 136 18.67 -64.56 60.60
C ALA A 136 17.63 -65.20 61.54
N LEU A 137 16.34 -65.02 61.25
CA LEU A 137 15.25 -65.67 61.99
C LEU A 137 15.32 -67.20 61.85
N ALA A 138 15.50 -67.71 60.64
CA ALA A 138 15.61 -69.15 60.39
C ALA A 138 16.81 -69.77 61.12
N GLU A 139 17.97 -69.12 61.07
CA GLU A 139 19.18 -69.53 61.80
C GLU A 139 18.96 -69.51 63.32
N GLY A 140 18.29 -68.48 63.85
CA GLY A 140 17.95 -68.39 65.27
C GLY A 140 17.01 -69.51 65.72
N ILE A 141 15.94 -69.77 64.97
CA ILE A 141 15.01 -70.88 65.24
C ILE A 141 15.75 -72.22 65.28
N ALA A 142 16.62 -72.47 64.31
CA ALA A 142 17.40 -73.70 64.23
C ALA A 142 18.37 -73.86 65.40
N LYS A 143 19.14 -72.81 65.73
CA LYS A 143 20.14 -72.82 66.80
C LYS A 143 19.53 -73.08 68.19
N HIS A 144 18.29 -72.65 68.41
CA HIS A 144 17.59 -72.81 69.68
C HIS A 144 16.62 -74.01 69.71
N GLY A 145 16.55 -74.82 68.65
CA GLY A 145 15.67 -76.00 68.61
C GLY A 145 14.17 -75.65 68.60
N LEU A 146 13.80 -74.45 68.16
CA LEU A 146 12.45 -73.91 68.24
C LEU A 146 11.57 -74.27 67.03
N ALA A 147 12.01 -75.19 66.16
CA ALA A 147 11.41 -75.46 64.86
C ALA A 147 9.92 -75.82 64.91
N THR A 148 9.45 -76.44 65.99
CA THR A 148 8.04 -76.83 66.21
C THR A 148 7.34 -76.00 67.28
N SER A 149 7.99 -74.93 67.77
CA SER A 149 7.40 -74.06 68.80
C SER A 149 6.36 -73.12 68.19
N SER A 150 5.30 -72.85 68.94
CA SER A 150 4.30 -71.83 68.60
C SER A 150 4.91 -70.43 68.48
N ILE A 151 6.00 -70.17 69.21
CA ILE A 151 6.75 -68.90 69.15
C ILE A 151 7.38 -68.72 67.77
N ALA A 152 8.03 -69.77 67.22
CA ALA A 152 8.65 -69.70 65.89
C ALA A 152 7.63 -69.42 64.78
N GLU A 153 6.43 -70.01 64.88
CA GLU A 153 5.35 -69.77 63.92
C GLU A 153 4.80 -68.34 64.04
N LEU A 154 4.59 -67.85 65.26
CA LEU A 154 4.14 -66.48 65.51
C LEU A 154 5.13 -65.45 64.94
N THR A 155 6.43 -65.60 65.22
CA THR A 155 7.46 -64.66 64.76
C THR A 155 7.64 -64.68 63.23
N LYS A 156 7.46 -65.85 62.59
CA LYS A 156 7.42 -65.93 61.11
C LYS A 156 6.21 -65.19 60.56
N SER A 157 5.03 -65.38 61.16
CA SER A 157 3.80 -64.71 60.74
C SER A 157 3.90 -63.19 60.90
N GLU A 158 4.46 -62.71 62.02
CA GLU A 158 4.73 -61.28 62.24
C GLU A 158 5.67 -60.71 61.18
N LEU A 159 6.78 -61.39 60.89
CA LEU A 159 7.73 -60.95 59.87
C LEU A 159 7.09 -60.89 58.47
N GLN A 160 6.24 -61.86 58.12
CA GLN A 160 5.50 -61.85 56.85
C GLN A 160 4.46 -60.72 56.79
N ASN A 161 3.75 -60.45 57.88
CA ASN A 161 2.80 -59.34 57.96
C ASN A 161 3.52 -57.99 57.83
N ASP A 162 4.66 -57.82 58.50
CA ASP A 162 5.51 -56.62 58.36
C ASP A 162 5.95 -56.42 56.91
N LYS A 163 6.29 -57.52 56.20
CA LYS A 163 6.62 -57.46 54.78
C LYS A 163 5.46 -56.96 53.94
N ALA A 164 4.30 -57.60 54.09
CA ALA A 164 3.12 -57.27 53.32
C ALA A 164 2.72 -55.80 53.52
N HIS A 165 2.67 -55.36 54.78
CA HIS A 165 2.29 -53.99 55.11
C HIS A 165 3.29 -52.96 54.58
N ARG A 166 4.61 -53.24 54.68
CA ARG A 166 5.63 -52.33 54.17
C ARG A 166 5.63 -52.27 52.64
N ASN A 167 5.42 -53.39 51.95
CA ASN A 167 5.29 -53.41 50.49
C ASN A 167 4.07 -52.63 50.02
N GLU A 168 2.92 -52.81 50.66
CA GLU A 168 1.71 -52.07 50.35
C GLU A 168 1.93 -50.56 50.53
N PHE A 169 2.59 -50.15 51.63
CA PHE A 169 2.93 -48.76 51.86
C PHE A 169 3.83 -48.17 50.77
N LEU A 170 4.91 -48.88 50.38
CA LEU A 170 5.84 -48.42 49.34
C LEU A 170 5.16 -48.28 47.98
N ILE A 171 4.28 -49.23 47.62
CA ILE A 171 3.49 -49.16 46.38
C ILE A 171 2.51 -47.99 46.41
N ALA A 172 1.82 -47.78 47.54
CA ALA A 172 0.88 -46.68 47.69
C ALA A 172 1.58 -45.31 47.60
N GLU A 173 2.74 -45.17 48.25
CA GLU A 173 3.56 -43.95 48.18
C GLU A 173 4.03 -43.66 46.75
N ALA A 174 4.54 -44.68 46.04
CA ALA A 174 4.95 -44.58 44.65
C ALA A 174 3.80 -44.14 43.73
N ASN A 175 2.64 -44.80 43.84
CA ASN A 175 1.46 -44.47 43.05
C ASN A 175 0.94 -43.06 43.36
N GLN A 176 0.96 -42.64 44.62
CA GLN A 176 0.54 -41.30 45.01
C GLN A 176 1.46 -40.22 44.42
N GLN A 177 2.78 -40.45 44.44
CA GLN A 177 3.74 -39.52 43.86
C GLN A 177 3.57 -39.42 42.34
N LYS A 178 3.42 -40.56 41.65
CA LYS A 178 3.18 -40.61 40.22
C LYS A 178 1.88 -39.90 39.82
N ALA A 179 0.78 -40.20 40.53
CA ALA A 179 -0.51 -39.58 40.27
C ALA A 179 -0.47 -38.04 40.41
N LYS A 180 0.28 -37.49 41.38
CA LYS A 180 0.47 -36.04 41.51
C LYS A 180 1.17 -35.44 40.29
N LEU A 181 2.24 -36.07 39.81
CA LEU A 181 2.98 -35.61 38.63
C LEU A 181 2.12 -35.71 37.35
N GLU A 182 1.35 -36.80 37.20
CA GLU A 182 0.41 -36.96 36.08
C GLU A 182 -0.72 -35.92 36.11
N GLN A 183 -1.17 -35.53 37.31
CA GLN A 183 -2.14 -34.46 37.49
C GLN A 183 -1.55 -33.09 37.11
N GLU A 184 -0.27 -32.84 37.41
CA GLU A 184 0.43 -31.62 36.96
C GLU A 184 0.52 -31.55 35.42
N ILE A 185 0.82 -32.67 34.74
CA ILE A 185 0.80 -32.73 33.26
C ILE A 185 -0.60 -32.41 32.72
N THR A 186 -1.65 -32.94 33.37
CA THR A 186 -3.04 -32.68 32.97
C THR A 186 -3.41 -31.21 33.16
N SER A 187 -2.97 -30.57 34.25
CA SER A 187 -3.15 -29.12 34.48
C SER A 187 -2.45 -28.31 33.40
N LEU A 188 -1.18 -28.63 33.08
CA LEU A 188 -0.42 -27.95 32.04
C LEU A 188 -1.06 -28.06 30.66
N ASN A 189 -1.62 -29.23 30.33
CA ASN A 189 -2.37 -29.42 29.08
C ASN A 189 -3.58 -28.47 29.02
N SER A 190 -4.38 -28.42 30.08
CA SER A 190 -5.56 -27.55 30.14
C SER A 190 -5.18 -26.06 30.09
N GLU A 191 -4.12 -25.66 30.80
CA GLU A 191 -3.61 -24.29 30.76
C GLU A 191 -3.09 -23.91 29.36
N TYR A 192 -2.43 -24.84 28.66
CA TYR A 192 -1.95 -24.63 27.30
C TYR A 192 -3.12 -24.49 26.31
N GLU A 193 -4.15 -25.33 26.41
CA GLU A 193 -5.37 -25.21 25.59
C GLU A 193 -6.07 -23.86 25.80
N LEU A 194 -6.26 -23.45 27.05
CA LEU A 194 -6.83 -22.13 27.38
C LEU A 194 -5.97 -20.97 26.84
N ALA A 195 -4.64 -21.12 26.86
CA ALA A 195 -3.75 -20.13 26.27
C ALA A 195 -3.90 -20.04 24.75
N LEU A 196 -4.09 -21.18 24.05
CA LEU A 196 -4.35 -21.22 22.61
C LEU A 196 -5.65 -20.49 22.26
N GLU A 197 -6.74 -20.79 22.96
CA GLU A 197 -8.02 -20.08 22.80
C GLU A 197 -7.85 -18.57 23.02
N GLY A 198 -7.12 -18.19 24.07
CA GLY A 198 -6.79 -16.80 24.35
C GLY A 198 -6.01 -16.10 23.22
N PHE A 199 -5.07 -16.80 22.58
CA PHE A 199 -4.33 -16.27 21.43
C PHE A 199 -5.22 -16.12 20.20
N GLU A 200 -6.15 -17.04 19.94
CA GLU A 200 -7.10 -16.93 18.83
C GLU A 200 -8.03 -15.73 18.99
N ILE A 201 -8.57 -15.53 20.20
CA ILE A 201 -9.39 -14.34 20.53
C ILE A 201 -8.57 -13.06 20.34
N ALA A 202 -7.32 -13.04 20.84
CA ALA A 202 -6.43 -11.90 20.69
C ALA A 202 -6.09 -11.60 19.21
N LYS A 203 -5.88 -12.65 18.40
CA LYS A 203 -5.64 -12.52 16.95
C LYS A 203 -6.84 -11.89 16.27
N ALA A 204 -8.05 -12.39 16.53
CA ALA A 204 -9.28 -11.84 15.94
C ALA A 204 -9.48 -10.37 16.32
N ALA A 205 -9.24 -10.01 17.59
CA ALA A 205 -9.30 -8.62 18.04
C ALA A 205 -8.25 -7.72 17.37
N ALA A 206 -7.02 -8.22 17.20
CA ALA A 206 -5.94 -7.49 16.53
C ALA A 206 -6.22 -7.28 15.04
N ILE A 207 -6.73 -8.29 14.33
CA ILE A 207 -7.17 -8.17 12.93
C ILE A 207 -8.25 -7.11 12.83
N LYS A 208 -9.31 -7.21 13.64
CA LYS A 208 -10.42 -6.22 13.64
C LYS A 208 -9.93 -4.79 13.85
N LYS A 209 -9.02 -4.59 14.81
CA LYS A 209 -8.40 -3.28 15.06
C LYS A 209 -7.61 -2.81 13.84
N LYS A 210 -6.78 -3.68 13.25
CA LYS A 210 -5.94 -3.33 12.11
C LYS A 210 -6.75 -3.02 10.85
N THR A 211 -7.81 -3.79 10.58
CA THR A 211 -8.79 -3.52 9.52
C THR A 211 -9.42 -2.15 9.70
N ALA A 212 -9.81 -1.77 10.92
CA ALA A 212 -10.38 -0.44 11.18
C ALA A 212 -9.38 0.70 10.92
N GLU A 213 -8.12 0.53 11.33
CA GLU A 213 -7.04 1.50 11.04
C GLU A 213 -6.81 1.66 9.53
N LEU A 214 -6.74 0.56 8.79
CA LEU A 214 -6.54 0.57 7.33
C LEU A 214 -7.73 1.18 6.59
N LYS A 215 -8.97 0.91 7.01
CA LYS A 215 -10.17 1.56 6.45
C LYS A 215 -10.12 3.07 6.65
N LEU A 216 -9.74 3.54 7.83
CA LEU A 216 -9.60 4.97 8.11
C LEU A 216 -8.53 5.63 7.24
N GLU A 217 -7.40 4.94 7.05
CA GLU A 217 -6.31 5.44 6.23
C GLU A 217 -6.69 5.49 4.74
N ALA A 218 -7.34 4.44 4.22
CA ALA A 218 -7.87 4.41 2.87
C ALA A 218 -8.87 5.55 2.61
N GLN A 219 -9.76 5.83 3.58
CA GLN A 219 -10.68 6.97 3.50
C GLN A 219 -9.96 8.33 3.47
N LYS A 220 -8.88 8.49 4.25
CA LYS A 220 -8.08 9.74 4.23
C LYS A 220 -7.41 9.93 2.88
N GLN A 221 -6.83 8.87 2.32
CA GLN A 221 -6.19 8.90 1.02
C GLN A 221 -7.20 9.17 -0.10
N ALA A 222 -8.38 8.55 -0.05
CA ALA A 222 -9.48 8.85 -0.97
C ALA A 222 -9.88 10.33 -0.94
N LYS A 223 -10.06 10.91 0.25
CA LYS A 223 -10.37 12.34 0.38
C LYS A 223 -9.26 13.26 -0.13
N ALA A 224 -8.00 12.90 0.12
CA ALA A 224 -6.87 13.65 -0.41
C ALA A 224 -6.83 13.59 -1.95
N ALA A 225 -7.11 12.41 -2.52
CA ALA A 225 -7.21 12.21 -3.96
C ALA A 225 -8.36 13.02 -4.58
N GLU A 226 -9.54 13.01 -3.95
CA GLU A 226 -10.69 13.84 -4.34
C GLU A 226 -10.34 15.33 -4.34
N ALA A 227 -9.65 15.82 -3.31
CA ALA A 227 -9.24 17.22 -3.22
C ALA A 227 -8.26 17.61 -4.34
N ILE A 228 -7.28 16.75 -4.64
CA ILE A 228 -6.33 16.95 -5.75
C ILE A 228 -7.08 17.00 -7.08
N ASN A 229 -7.98 16.05 -7.31
CA ASN A 229 -8.75 15.98 -8.56
C ASN A 229 -9.70 17.18 -8.70
N ALA A 230 -10.31 17.66 -7.60
CA ALA A 230 -11.12 18.88 -7.61
C ALA A 230 -10.30 20.14 -7.92
N GLN A 231 -9.07 20.23 -7.40
CA GLN A 231 -8.14 21.32 -7.73
C GLN A 231 -7.77 21.30 -9.22
N ILE A 232 -7.46 20.13 -9.76
CA ILE A 232 -7.19 19.95 -11.20
C ILE A 232 -8.36 20.44 -12.04
N GLU A 233 -9.60 20.14 -11.63
CA GLU A 233 -10.77 20.57 -12.38
C GLU A 233 -11.00 22.09 -12.29
N GLN A 234 -10.66 22.72 -11.17
CA GLN A 234 -10.61 24.18 -11.06
C GLN A 234 -9.52 24.78 -11.95
N GLU A 235 -8.33 24.17 -12.00
CA GLU A 235 -7.22 24.60 -12.87
C GLU A 235 -7.59 24.49 -14.35
N LYS A 236 -8.28 23.41 -14.75
CA LYS A 236 -8.84 23.28 -16.10
C LYS A 236 -9.82 24.40 -16.41
N GLN A 237 -10.78 24.65 -15.52
CA GLN A 237 -11.78 25.69 -15.77
C GLN A 237 -11.14 27.08 -15.86
N ALA A 238 -10.21 27.41 -14.95
CA ALA A 238 -9.47 28.66 -14.99
C ALA A 238 -8.62 28.79 -16.26
N TYR A 239 -8.00 27.70 -16.73
CA TYR A 239 -7.28 27.68 -17.99
C TYR A 239 -8.22 27.94 -19.18
N LEU A 240 -9.38 27.27 -19.22
CA LEU A 240 -10.38 27.47 -20.27
C LEU A 240 -10.87 28.92 -20.32
N ASP A 241 -11.11 29.53 -19.17
CA ASP A 241 -11.56 30.93 -19.05
C ASP A 241 -10.46 31.91 -19.48
N ALA A 242 -9.18 31.62 -19.15
CA ALA A 242 -8.04 32.47 -19.49
C ALA A 242 -7.51 32.27 -20.93
N PHE A 243 -7.76 31.11 -21.55
CA PHE A 243 -7.23 30.74 -22.87
C PHE A 243 -7.65 31.73 -23.96
N ALA A 244 -8.85 32.28 -23.88
CA ALA A 244 -9.34 33.29 -24.82
C ALA A 244 -8.49 34.58 -24.82
N ASN A 245 -7.98 34.98 -23.65
CA ASN A 245 -7.18 36.21 -23.51
C ASN A 245 -5.69 35.96 -23.78
N THR A 246 -5.16 34.79 -23.38
CA THR A 246 -3.73 34.48 -23.49
C THR A 246 -3.28 34.07 -24.89
N LEU A 247 -4.17 33.56 -25.75
CA LEU A 247 -3.84 33.29 -27.15
C LEU A 247 -3.44 34.57 -27.89
N ALA A 248 -4.22 35.65 -27.72
CA ALA A 248 -3.95 36.95 -28.32
C ALA A 248 -2.62 37.57 -27.84
N GLU A 249 -2.33 37.47 -26.54
CA GLU A 249 -1.07 37.98 -25.97
C GLU A 249 0.17 37.17 -26.42
N LYS A 250 0.04 35.84 -26.53
CA LYS A 250 1.13 34.98 -27.06
C LYS A 250 1.38 35.22 -28.55
N GLU A 251 0.33 35.48 -29.34
CA GLU A 251 0.47 35.85 -30.75
C GLU A 251 1.22 37.17 -30.93
N GLN A 252 1.00 38.15 -30.04
CA GLN A 252 1.69 39.44 -30.06
C GLN A 252 3.17 39.35 -29.67
N ASN A 253 3.53 38.50 -28.70
CA ASN A 253 4.93 38.34 -28.26
C ASN A 253 5.80 37.58 -29.27
N ASP A 254 5.27 36.55 -29.93
CA ASP A 254 6.04 35.74 -30.89
C ASP A 254 6.35 36.47 -32.21
N ALA A 255 5.52 37.44 -32.58
CA ALA A 255 5.80 38.33 -33.72
C ALA A 255 7.14 39.08 -33.56
N ASN A 256 7.61 39.26 -32.31
CA ASN A 256 8.86 39.95 -32.00
C ASN A 256 10.11 39.04 -32.01
N ILE A 257 9.96 37.71 -31.96
CA ILE A 257 11.07 36.74 -31.83
C ILE A 257 11.54 36.23 -33.21
N GLY A 258 10.73 36.43 -34.27
CA GLY A 258 11.16 36.22 -35.66
C GLY A 258 11.16 34.77 -36.16
N SER A 259 10.75 33.78 -35.36
CA SER A 259 10.60 32.39 -35.78
C SER A 259 9.52 31.64 -34.99
N TYR A 260 8.78 30.75 -35.65
CA TYR A 260 7.88 29.80 -34.98
C TYR A 260 8.55 28.44 -34.77
N GLU A 261 8.12 27.73 -33.72
CA GLU A 261 8.60 26.38 -33.37
C GLU A 261 7.43 25.40 -33.17
N GLY A 262 7.72 24.08 -33.21
CA GLY A 262 6.78 23.00 -32.92
C GLY A 262 5.50 23.01 -33.77
N VAL A 263 4.36 22.67 -33.14
CA VAL A 263 3.04 22.59 -33.78
C VAL A 263 2.61 23.93 -34.41
N LYS A 264 3.08 25.06 -33.86
CA LYS A 264 2.83 26.40 -34.43
C LYS A 264 3.55 26.56 -35.77
N LYS A 265 4.83 26.17 -35.86
CA LYS A 265 5.58 26.20 -37.11
C LYS A 265 4.90 25.37 -38.18
N GLU A 266 4.55 24.12 -37.87
CA GLU A 266 3.89 23.22 -38.81
C GLU A 266 2.55 23.78 -39.31
N ASN A 267 1.78 24.42 -38.44
CA ASN A 267 0.52 25.05 -38.81
C ASN A 267 0.72 26.26 -39.74
N TYR A 268 1.61 27.18 -39.38
CA TYR A 268 1.88 28.36 -40.19
C TYR A 268 2.58 28.03 -41.52
N GLU A 269 3.35 26.95 -41.60
CA GLU A 269 3.88 26.41 -42.86
C GLU A 269 2.76 25.88 -43.76
N LYS A 270 1.76 25.18 -43.22
CA LYS A 270 0.58 24.76 -44.00
C LYS A 270 -0.21 25.95 -44.51
N ARG A 271 -0.43 26.98 -43.66
CA ARG A 271 -1.08 28.24 -44.07
C ARG A 271 -0.32 28.93 -45.20
N TYR A 272 1.00 29.00 -45.08
CA TYR A 272 1.88 29.53 -46.11
C TYR A 272 1.77 28.78 -47.44
N LEU A 273 1.82 27.44 -47.41
CA LEU A 273 1.70 26.63 -48.61
C LEU A 273 0.36 26.82 -49.31
N LEU A 274 -0.73 26.88 -48.53
CA LEU A 274 -2.08 27.10 -49.05
C LEU A 274 -2.22 28.48 -49.71
N ALA A 275 -1.71 29.53 -49.06
CA ALA A 275 -1.68 30.87 -49.64
C ALA A 275 -0.79 30.92 -50.89
N LYS A 276 0.38 30.27 -50.87
CA LYS A 276 1.29 30.18 -52.00
C LYS A 276 0.66 29.49 -53.21
N GLU A 277 -0.09 28.41 -52.99
CA GLU A 277 -0.80 27.70 -54.04
C GLU A 277 -1.83 28.61 -54.71
N TYR A 278 -2.68 29.28 -53.92
CA TYR A 278 -3.67 30.22 -54.44
C TYR A 278 -3.02 31.39 -55.21
N TYR A 279 -2.10 32.13 -54.59
CA TYR A 279 -1.47 33.29 -55.23
C TYR A 279 -0.58 32.91 -56.43
N GLY A 280 -0.12 31.66 -56.50
CA GLY A 280 0.61 31.13 -57.65
C GLY A 280 -0.26 30.86 -58.88
N THR A 281 -1.59 30.82 -58.73
CA THR A 281 -2.53 30.70 -59.87
C THR A 281 -2.83 32.02 -60.56
N LEU A 282 -2.49 33.14 -59.91
CA LEU A 282 -2.70 34.50 -60.40
C LEU A 282 -1.44 35.01 -61.14
N ASP A 283 -1.59 36.04 -61.96
CA ASP A 283 -0.43 36.76 -62.50
C ASP A 283 0.33 37.49 -61.37
N LYS A 284 1.66 37.62 -61.51
CA LYS A 284 2.53 38.09 -60.42
C LYS A 284 2.17 39.48 -59.91
N ASP A 285 1.74 40.38 -60.79
CA ASP A 285 1.42 41.76 -60.41
C ASP A 285 0.06 41.83 -59.69
N THR A 286 -0.94 41.08 -60.16
CA THR A 286 -2.23 40.92 -59.49
C THR A 286 -2.09 40.21 -58.15
N ALA A 287 -1.31 39.12 -58.08
CA ALA A 287 -1.05 38.38 -56.84
C ALA A 287 -0.42 39.27 -55.76
N ARG A 288 0.59 40.06 -56.13
CA ARG A 288 1.25 41.01 -55.22
C ARG A 288 0.33 42.12 -54.76
N LYS A 289 -0.48 42.67 -55.66
CA LYS A 289 -1.45 43.72 -55.34
C LYS A 289 -2.52 43.19 -54.38
N MET A 290 -3.11 42.03 -54.68
CA MET A 290 -4.11 41.40 -53.83
C MET A 290 -3.55 41.02 -52.45
N LEU A 291 -2.33 40.47 -52.39
CA LEU A 291 -1.67 40.14 -51.12
C LEU A 291 -1.32 41.38 -50.29
N ALA A 292 -0.96 42.49 -50.92
CA ALA A 292 -0.65 43.76 -50.26
C ALA A 292 -1.91 44.49 -49.74
N GLU A 293 -3.04 44.33 -50.42
CA GLU A 293 -4.32 44.95 -50.06
C GLU A 293 -5.09 44.16 -49.00
N ASN A 294 -4.78 42.87 -48.79
CA ASN A 294 -5.44 42.01 -47.81
C ASN A 294 -4.70 41.96 -46.46
N SER A 295 -5.07 42.85 -45.54
CA SER A 295 -4.51 42.90 -44.19
C SER A 295 -4.78 41.64 -43.37
N VAL A 296 -5.91 40.95 -43.63
CA VAL A 296 -6.28 39.73 -42.90
C VAL A 296 -5.33 38.58 -43.24
N ILE A 297 -4.89 38.46 -44.49
CA ILE A 297 -3.91 37.44 -44.89
C ILE A 297 -2.55 37.68 -44.23
N LYS A 298 -2.17 38.94 -44.02
CA LYS A 298 -0.96 39.27 -43.25
C LYS A 298 -1.03 38.74 -41.82
N GLU A 299 -2.18 38.89 -41.17
CA GLU A 299 -2.40 38.33 -39.82
C GLU A 299 -2.39 36.79 -39.83
N LYS A 300 -3.08 36.16 -40.80
CA LYS A 300 -3.16 34.69 -40.88
C LYS A 300 -1.84 34.01 -41.19
N LEU A 301 -0.94 34.67 -41.93
CA LEU A 301 0.38 34.14 -42.31
C LEU A 301 1.51 34.55 -41.36
N GLY A 302 1.34 35.60 -40.56
CA GLY A 302 2.34 36.05 -39.59
C GLY A 302 3.71 36.27 -40.23
N ILE A 303 4.78 35.68 -39.65
CA ILE A 303 6.15 35.82 -40.17
C ILE A 303 6.35 35.27 -41.58
N TYR A 304 5.46 34.39 -42.06
CA TYR A 304 5.53 33.82 -43.41
C TYR A 304 4.92 34.74 -44.48
N TYR A 305 4.24 35.82 -44.09
CA TYR A 305 3.70 36.81 -45.03
C TYR A 305 4.79 37.44 -45.89
N GLU A 306 5.87 37.93 -45.26
CA GLU A 306 6.99 38.55 -45.99
C GLU A 306 7.73 37.55 -46.88
N LYS A 307 7.79 36.29 -46.45
CA LYS A 307 8.34 35.20 -47.28
C LYS A 307 7.50 35.01 -48.54
N LEU A 308 6.18 34.97 -48.42
CA LEU A 308 5.28 34.82 -49.56
C LEU A 308 5.39 36.02 -50.51
N LEU A 309 5.44 37.23 -49.94
CA LEU A 309 5.60 38.46 -50.72
C LEU A 309 6.92 38.47 -51.51
N ASN A 310 8.01 37.92 -50.95
CA ASN A 310 9.30 37.80 -51.63
C ASN A 310 9.32 36.68 -52.68
N ASP A 311 8.66 35.55 -52.43
CA ASP A 311 8.50 34.46 -53.40
C ASP A 311 7.74 34.95 -54.65
N LEU A 312 6.79 35.87 -54.52
CA LEU A 312 6.04 36.46 -55.64
C LEU A 312 6.83 37.56 -56.40
N LYS A 313 7.95 38.06 -55.86
CA LYS A 313 8.85 39.02 -56.54
C LYS A 313 9.87 38.32 -57.46
N SER A 314 10.18 37.06 -57.18
CA SER A 314 11.11 36.22 -57.95
C SER A 314 10.37 35.57 -59.12
#